data_AF-A0A8H6LVV9-F1
#
_entry.id   AF-A0A8H6LVV9-F1
#
_cell.length_a   1.000
_cell.length_b   1.000
_cell.length_c   1.000
_cell.angle_alpha   90.00
_cell.angle_beta   90.00
_cell.angle_gamma   90.00
#
_symmetry.space_group_name_H-M   'P 1'
#
loop_
_entity.id
_entity.type
_entity.pdbx_description
1 polymer ?
#
loop_
_entity_poly.entity_id
_entity_poly.type
_entity_poly.pdbx_seq_one_letter_code
_entity_poly.pdbx_strand_id
1 'polypeptide(L)'
;MRAKASFILRVASIAFFTSAVSAAPAEDFVPHITGPVAGDVWKVGSTQEVTWNTSNAPGQITNPEGKIDLLEGRSLPRAPS
;
A
#
# COMPACT_ATOMS: atom_id res chain seq x y z
N MET A 1 12.14 -54.54 -51.76
CA MET A 1 11.44 -53.81 -50.68
C MET A 1 12.02 -54.20 -49.33
N ARG A 2 12.68 -53.28 -48.61
CA ARG A 2 12.90 -53.34 -47.15
C ARG A 2 12.94 -51.88 -46.66
N ALA A 3 11.93 -51.49 -45.88
CA ALA A 3 11.74 -50.12 -45.40
C ALA A 3 12.75 -49.78 -44.28
N LYS A 4 13.40 -48.62 -44.37
CA LYS A 4 14.20 -48.05 -43.28
C LYS A 4 13.23 -47.39 -42.28
N ALA A 5 13.01 -48.02 -41.13
CA ALA A 5 12.29 -47.38 -40.04
C ALA A 5 13.25 -46.42 -39.32
N SER A 6 13.15 -45.13 -39.61
CA SER A 6 13.78 -44.07 -38.83
C SER A 6 12.70 -43.42 -37.99
N PHE A 7 12.75 -43.64 -36.67
CA PHE A 7 11.83 -43.02 -35.72
C PHE A 7 12.56 -41.86 -35.05
N ILE A 8 12.45 -40.67 -35.63
CA ILE A 8 12.97 -39.44 -35.02
C ILE A 8 11.93 -38.97 -34.00
N LEU A 9 12.17 -39.20 -32.72
CA LEU A 9 11.38 -38.62 -31.63
C LEU A 9 11.68 -37.12 -31.57
N ARG A 10 10.72 -36.28 -32.00
CA ARG A 10 10.77 -34.83 -31.84
C ARG A 10 10.52 -34.50 -30.38
N VAL A 11 11.54 -34.01 -29.67
CA VAL A 11 11.36 -33.43 -28.34
C VAL A 11 10.66 -32.08 -28.54
N ALA A 12 9.39 -31.99 -28.13
CA ALA A 12 8.67 -30.72 -28.07
C ALA A 12 8.99 -30.06 -26.73
N SER A 13 9.77 -28.98 -26.75
CA SER A 13 10.08 -28.18 -25.56
C SER A 13 8.88 -27.33 -25.17
N ILE A 14 8.30 -27.57 -23.99
CA ILE A 14 7.27 -26.68 -23.41
C ILE A 14 8.01 -25.53 -22.73
N ALA A 15 7.90 -24.33 -23.29
CA ALA A 15 8.37 -23.12 -22.62
C ALA A 15 7.30 -22.68 -21.60
N PHE A 16 7.65 -22.67 -20.32
CA PHE A 16 6.84 -22.02 -19.28
C PHE A 16 7.17 -20.53 -19.29
N PHE A 17 6.23 -19.70 -19.73
CA PHE A 17 6.36 -18.25 -19.67
C PHE A 17 5.83 -17.79 -18.30
N THR A 18 6.71 -17.40 -17.39
CA THR A 18 6.29 -16.83 -16.10
C THR A 18 6.04 -15.33 -16.30
N SER A 19 4.79 -14.92 -16.22
CA SER A 19 4.42 -13.51 -16.23
C SER A 19 4.85 -12.84 -14.91
N ALA A 20 5.62 -11.77 -15.01
CA ALA A 20 5.94 -10.92 -13.88
C ALA A 20 4.72 -10.07 -13.52
N VAL A 21 4.21 -10.20 -12.30
CA VAL A 21 3.25 -9.26 -11.72
C VAL A 21 4.06 -8.06 -11.22
N SER A 22 3.84 -6.88 -11.81
CA SER A 22 4.40 -5.64 -11.28
C SER A 22 3.49 -5.15 -10.15
N ALA A 23 4.00 -5.14 -8.92
CA ALA A 23 3.34 -4.47 -7.80
C ALA A 23 3.74 -2.99 -7.83
N ALA A 24 2.75 -2.09 -7.90
CA ALA A 24 2.97 -0.67 -7.66
C ALA A 24 3.53 -0.47 -6.23
N PRO A 25 4.31 0.60 -5.97
CA PRO A 25 4.73 0.90 -4.61
C PRO A 25 3.49 1.03 -3.72
N ALA A 26 3.53 0.39 -2.55
CA ALA A 26 2.50 0.57 -1.54
C ALA A 26 2.59 2.02 -1.06
N GLU A 27 1.61 2.83 -1.43
CA GLU A 27 1.46 4.19 -0.90
C GLU A 27 1.08 4.08 0.59
N ASP A 28 1.82 4.74 1.47
CA ASP A 28 1.46 4.86 2.88
C ASP A 28 0.14 5.62 2.98
N PHE A 29 -0.92 4.93 3.42
CA PHE A 29 -2.23 5.54 3.57
C PHE A 29 -2.26 6.39 4.85
N VAL A 30 -2.39 7.72 4.67
CA VAL A 30 -2.57 8.67 5.77
C VAL A 30 -4.02 9.20 5.75
N PRO A 31 -4.88 8.79 6.70
CA PRO A 31 -6.27 9.26 6.74
C PRO A 31 -6.35 10.74 7.09
N HIS A 32 -7.35 11.43 6.52
CA HIS A 32 -7.54 12.86 6.77
C HIS A 32 -8.21 13.09 8.13
N ILE A 33 -7.56 13.84 9.02
CA ILE A 33 -8.10 14.24 10.32
C ILE A 33 -9.27 15.21 10.12
N THR A 34 -10.45 14.86 10.63
CA THR A 34 -11.65 15.70 10.64
C THR A 34 -11.80 16.48 11.94
N GLY A 35 -11.08 16.08 12.99
CA GLY A 35 -11.02 16.79 14.27
C GLY A 35 -9.87 16.24 15.13
N PRO A 36 -9.10 17.07 15.85
CA PRO A 36 -9.24 18.53 15.94
C PRO A 36 -8.82 19.24 14.65
N VAL A 37 -9.30 20.47 14.46
CA VAL A 37 -8.92 21.35 13.34
C VAL A 37 -7.95 22.43 13.81
N ALA A 38 -7.34 23.13 12.86
CA ALA A 38 -6.46 24.26 13.16
C ALA A 38 -7.21 25.33 13.97
N GLY A 39 -6.67 25.67 15.14
CA GLY A 39 -7.24 26.66 16.06
C GLY A 39 -7.94 26.07 17.29
N ASP A 40 -8.16 24.75 17.33
CA ASP A 40 -8.69 24.10 18.53
C ASP A 40 -7.71 24.20 19.70
N VAL A 41 -8.21 24.61 20.87
CA VAL A 41 -7.42 24.79 22.09
C VAL A 41 -7.67 23.63 23.04
N TRP A 42 -6.63 22.86 23.32
CA TRP A 42 -6.70 21.71 24.23
C TRP A 42 -6.24 22.10 25.62
N LYS A 43 -7.09 21.85 26.63
CA LYS A 43 -6.70 22.06 28.03
C LYS A 43 -5.67 21.01 28.43
N VAL A 44 -4.63 21.41 29.14
CA VAL A 44 -3.62 20.48 29.67
C VAL A 44 -4.31 19.42 30.54
N GLY A 45 -3.94 18.16 30.33
CA GLY A 45 -4.51 17.02 31.05
C GLY A 45 -5.92 16.60 30.60
N SER A 46 -6.45 17.18 29.52
CA SER A 46 -7.74 16.76 28.96
C SER A 46 -7.58 15.57 28.00
N THR A 47 -8.59 14.71 27.99
CA THR A 47 -8.77 13.70 26.94
C THR A 47 -9.47 14.35 25.75
N GLN A 48 -8.96 14.09 24.55
CA GLN A 48 -9.46 14.66 23.31
C GLN A 48 -9.79 13.53 22.35
N GLU A 49 -10.97 13.60 21.75
CA GLU A 49 -11.37 12.68 20.70
C GLU A 49 -10.78 13.16 19.38
N VAL A 50 -10.01 12.28 18.73
CA VAL A 50 -9.45 12.53 17.40
C VAL A 50 -10.27 11.73 16.40
N THR A 51 -10.77 12.40 15.37
CA THR A 51 -11.59 11.81 14.32
C THR A 51 -10.90 11.99 12.97
N TRP A 52 -11.06 11.00 12.10
CA TRP A 52 -10.52 11.04 10.74
C TRP A 52 -11.44 10.30 9.77
N ASN A 53 -11.32 10.63 8.48
CA ASN A 53 -12.07 10.00 7.41
C ASN A 53 -11.25 8.89 6.74
N THR A 54 -11.83 7.69 6.64
CA THR A 54 -11.24 6.51 5.99
C THR A 54 -12.02 6.03 4.76
N SER A 55 -12.98 6.82 4.26
CA SER A 55 -13.87 6.41 3.17
C SER A 55 -13.15 6.11 1.85
N ASN A 56 -11.94 6.64 1.68
CA ASN A 56 -11.06 6.44 0.53
C ASN A 56 -9.89 5.48 0.81
N ALA A 57 -9.96 4.66 1.86
CA ALA A 57 -8.92 3.69 2.17
C ALA A 57 -8.75 2.66 1.02
N PRO A 58 -7.50 2.27 0.69
CA PRO A 58 -7.26 1.21 -0.29
C PRO A 58 -7.74 -0.16 0.22
N GLY A 59 -8.02 -1.08 -0.70
CA GLY A 59 -8.51 -2.41 -0.37
C GLY A 59 -7.53 -3.28 0.45
N GLN A 60 -6.24 -2.90 0.47
CA GLN A 60 -5.22 -3.56 1.28
C GLN A 60 -4.44 -2.53 2.09
N ILE A 61 -4.49 -2.65 3.41
CA ILE A 61 -3.66 -1.90 4.36
C ILE A 61 -2.62 -2.86 4.92
N THR A 62 -1.36 -2.63 4.60
CA THR A 62 -0.24 -3.46 5.04
C THR A 62 0.26 -3.10 6.44
N ASN A 63 -0.02 -1.87 6.91
CA ASN A 63 0.29 -1.39 8.26
C ASN A 63 -0.97 -0.82 8.94
N PRO A 64 -1.81 -1.68 9.55
CA PRO A 64 -3.09 -1.26 10.13
C PRO A 64 -2.95 -0.54 11.48
N GLU A 65 -1.79 -0.62 12.13
CA GLU A 65 -1.51 0.07 13.38
C GLU A 65 -0.94 1.47 13.10
N GLY A 66 -1.75 2.49 13.40
CA GLY A 66 -1.38 3.90 13.29
C GLY A 66 -0.84 4.47 14.61
N LYS A 67 -0.03 5.52 14.52
CA LYS A 67 0.44 6.30 15.68
C LYS A 67 0.02 7.76 15.52
N ILE A 68 -0.53 8.33 16.59
CA ILE A 68 -0.87 9.77 16.67
C ILE A 68 0.18 10.43 17.55
N ASP A 69 0.96 11.35 16.97
CA ASP A 69 1.92 12.17 17.69
C ASP A 69 1.32 13.58 17.89
N LEU A 70 1.13 14.00 19.13
CA LEU A 70 0.74 15.37 19.45
C LEU A 70 1.98 16.26 19.48
N LEU A 71 2.06 17.22 18.55
CA LEU A 71 3.18 18.14 18.43
C LEU A 71 2.83 19.50 19.04
N GLU A 72 3.64 19.96 19.99
CA GLU A 72 3.54 21.33 20.50
C GLU A 72 4.26 22.29 19.53
N GLY A 73 3.50 23.23 18.94
CA GLY A 73 4.06 24.39 18.24
C GLY A 73 4.75 24.14 16.88
N ARG A 74 4.56 22.99 16.20
CA ARG A 74 5.14 22.73 14.86
C ARG A 74 4.09 22.40 13.81
N SER A 75 4.11 23.13 12.70
CA SER A 75 3.55 22.68 11.43
C SER A 75 4.45 21.59 10.83
N LEU A 76 3.88 20.45 10.43
CA LEU A 76 4.60 19.43 9.66
C LEU A 76 5.21 20.07 8.39
N PRO A 77 6.41 19.66 7.94
CA PRO A 77 6.90 20.06 6.64
C PRO A 77 5.87 19.60 5.59
N ARG A 78 5.46 20.53 4.70
CA ARG A 78 4.55 20.20 3.60
C ARG A 78 5.14 19.03 2.81
N ALA A 79 4.40 17.93 2.68
CA ALA A 79 4.81 16.84 1.81
C ALA A 79 5.02 17.37 0.38
N PRO A 80 6.08 16.95 -0.33
CA PRO A 80 6.29 17.35 -1.71
C PRO A 80 5.11 16.93 -2.58
N SER A 81 4.71 17.85 -3.47
CA SER A 81 3.62 17.70 -4.46
C SER A 81 3.94 16.71 -5.56
#